data_AF-R5KQA3-F1
#
_entry.id   AF-R5KQA3-F1
#
_cell.length_a   1.000
_cell.length_b   1.000
_cell.length_c   1.000
_cell.angle_alpha   90.00
_cell.angle_beta   90.00
_cell.angle_gamma   90.00
#
_symmetry.space_group_name_H-M   'P 1'
#
loop_
_entity.id
_entity.type
_entity.pdbx_description
1 polymer ?
#
loop_
_entity_poly.entity_id
_entity_poly.type
_entity_poly.pdbx_seq_one_letter_code
_entity_poly.pdbx_strand_id
1 'polypeptide(L)'
;MAYRSKGELLQIIQIKEVLILIFISLLKCVYAFTCICITLFLGYISFLLMIISFKDFPFQTVVFILLAIFIYILTWSLLFIKIKFYNKLLVFVFILIFIKFLFVIPAAEYAVDTDTCIDTGICKEGIQTKIDGKLTEINKYDCLKHNKEWYEIINSCNVR
;
A
#
# COMPACT_ATOMS: atom_id res chain seq x y z
N MET A 1 42.20 -25.88 -33.17
CA MET A 1 40.79 -25.91 -32.74
C MET A 1 40.58 -25.48 -31.27
N ALA A 2 41.45 -25.86 -30.33
CA ALA A 2 41.31 -25.48 -28.91
C ALA A 2 41.29 -23.96 -28.61
N TYR A 3 42.05 -23.15 -29.36
CA TYR A 3 42.15 -21.69 -29.17
C TYR A 3 40.86 -20.93 -29.54
N ARG A 4 40.07 -21.46 -30.50
CA ARG A 4 38.79 -20.89 -30.92
C ARG A 4 37.72 -21.05 -29.82
N SER A 5 37.70 -22.21 -29.15
CA SER A 5 36.76 -22.48 -28.05
C SER A 5 37.01 -21.62 -26.80
N LYS A 6 38.27 -21.26 -26.50
CA LYS A 6 38.60 -20.37 -25.37
C LYS A 6 38.12 -18.93 -25.59
N GLY A 7 38.19 -18.43 -26.83
CA GLY A 7 37.71 -17.10 -27.19
C GLY A 7 36.18 -16.98 -27.07
N GLU A 8 35.45 -17.99 -27.55
CA GLU A 8 33.99 -18.07 -27.40
C GLU A 8 33.58 -18.18 -25.93
N LEU A 9 34.31 -18.96 -25.12
CA LEU A 9 34.06 -19.06 -23.68
C LEU A 9 34.23 -17.71 -22.96
N LEU A 10 35.27 -16.95 -23.33
CA LEU A 10 35.53 -15.63 -22.75
C LEU A 10 34.43 -14.62 -23.10
N GLN A 11 33.96 -14.65 -24.35
CA GLN A 11 32.84 -13.80 -24.79
C GLN A 11 31.55 -14.14 -24.04
N ILE A 12 31.25 -15.43 -23.82
CA ILE A 12 30.08 -15.86 -23.05
C ILE A 12 30.16 -15.39 -21.60
N ILE A 13 31.34 -15.45 -20.97
CA ILE A 13 31.54 -14.95 -19.60
C ILE A 13 31.34 -13.44 -19.52
N GLN A 14 31.90 -12.67 -20.46
CA GLN A 14 31.70 -11.21 -20.50
C GLN A 14 30.24 -10.83 -20.72
N ILE A 15 29.54 -11.50 -21.65
CA ILE A 15 28.11 -11.25 -21.89
C ILE A 15 27.31 -11.55 -20.62
N LYS A 16 27.62 -12.65 -19.92
CA LYS A 16 26.95 -13.01 -18.66
C LYS A 16 27.17 -11.96 -17.58
N GLU A 17 28.38 -11.43 -17.42
CA GLU A 17 28.68 -10.37 -16.44
C GLU A 17 27.92 -9.08 -16.74
N VAL A 18 27.92 -8.63 -17.99
CA VAL A 18 27.15 -7.44 -18.42
C VAL A 18 25.65 -7.64 -18.18
N LEU A 19 25.11 -8.82 -18.50
CA LEU A 19 23.71 -9.16 -18.27
C LEU A 19 23.34 -9.11 -16.78
N ILE A 20 24.21 -9.63 -15.90
CA ILE A 20 24.03 -9.57 -14.44
C ILE A 20 24.02 -8.11 -13.97
N LEU A 21 24.90 -7.27 -14.51
CA LEU A 21 25.02 -5.87 -14.13
C LEU A 21 23.78 -5.06 -14.55
N ILE A 22 23.27 -5.30 -15.76
CA ILE A 22 22.00 -4.74 -16.26
C ILE A 22 20.85 -5.19 -15.36
N PHE A 23 20.77 -6.48 -15.04
CA PHE A 23 19.70 -7.02 -14.18
C PHE A 23 19.71 -6.39 -12.78
N ILE A 24 20.87 -6.26 -12.15
CA ILE A 24 21.00 -5.59 -10.84
C ILE A 24 20.59 -4.12 -10.92
N SER A 25 20.93 -3.43 -12.02
CA SER A 25 20.54 -2.04 -12.23
C SER A 25 19.03 -1.87 -12.35
N LEU A 26 18.38 -2.67 -13.21
CA LEU A 26 16.93 -2.69 -13.37
C LEU A 26 16.22 -2.92 -12.03
N LEU A 27 16.74 -3.87 -11.25
CA LEU A 27 16.11 -4.24 -9.99
C LEU A 27 16.25 -3.14 -8.92
N LYS A 28 17.32 -2.33 -8.96
CA LYS A 28 17.41 -1.09 -8.15
C LYS A 28 16.39 -0.03 -8.60
N CYS A 29 16.17 0.13 -9.91
CA CYS A 29 15.15 1.04 -10.43
C CYS A 29 13.74 0.63 -9.99
N VAL A 30 13.41 -0.66 -10.12
CA VAL A 30 12.12 -1.21 -9.64
C VAL A 30 11.96 -0.98 -8.15
N TYR A 31 12.99 -1.24 -7.36
CA TYR A 31 12.97 -0.97 -5.92
C TYR A 31 12.69 0.50 -5.60
N ALA A 32 13.43 1.42 -6.22
CA ALA A 32 13.24 2.85 -6.01
C ALA A 32 11.83 3.33 -6.41
N PHE A 33 11.33 2.85 -7.55
CA PHE A 33 9.96 3.11 -8.00
C PHE A 33 8.93 2.63 -6.97
N THR A 34 9.11 1.41 -6.45
CA THR A 34 8.21 0.84 -5.44
C THR A 34 8.21 1.67 -4.15
N CYS A 35 9.36 2.16 -3.70
CA CYS A 35 9.45 3.06 -2.54
C CYS A 35 8.68 4.36 -2.73
N ILE A 36 8.71 4.93 -3.94
CA ILE A 36 7.95 6.14 -4.29
C ILE A 36 6.45 5.85 -4.23
N CYS A 37 5.98 4.74 -4.84
CA CYS A 37 4.58 4.36 -4.79
C CYS A 37 4.07 4.15 -3.36
N ILE A 38 4.83 3.45 -2.52
CA ILE A 38 4.49 3.23 -1.10
C ILE A 38 4.40 4.56 -0.35
N THR A 39 5.36 5.46 -0.60
CA THR A 39 5.35 6.80 0.01
C THR A 39 4.08 7.56 -0.33
N LEU A 40 3.73 7.62 -1.62
CA LEU A 40 2.54 8.34 -2.09
C LEU A 40 1.27 7.75 -1.48
N PHE A 41 1.17 6.42 -1.47
CA PHE A 41 0.03 5.71 -0.90
C PHE A 41 -0.13 5.95 0.61
N LEU A 42 0.93 5.77 1.39
CA LEU A 42 0.90 6.01 2.84
C LEU A 42 0.63 7.49 3.16
N GLY A 43 1.18 8.41 2.36
CA GLY A 43 0.92 9.85 2.50
C GLY A 43 -0.55 10.19 2.26
N TYR A 44 -1.16 9.61 1.22
CA TYR A 44 -2.56 9.77 0.90
C TYR A 44 -3.48 9.25 2.02
N ILE A 45 -3.26 8.00 2.50
CA ILE A 45 -4.06 7.43 3.60
C ILE A 45 -3.88 8.24 4.89
N SER A 46 -2.66 8.68 5.21
CA SER A 46 -2.41 9.54 6.38
C SER A 46 -3.17 10.86 6.29
N PHE A 47 -3.29 11.44 5.10
CA PHE A 47 -4.03 12.67 4.87
C PHE A 47 -5.55 12.46 5.01
N LEU A 48 -6.10 11.39 4.42
CA LEU A 48 -7.51 11.03 4.61
C LEU A 48 -7.86 10.82 6.08
N LEU A 49 -7.01 10.08 6.80
CA LEU A 49 -7.16 9.86 8.24
C LEU A 49 -7.20 11.16 9.03
N MET A 50 -6.36 12.13 8.68
CA MET A 50 -6.32 13.44 9.31
C MET A 50 -7.62 14.22 9.09
N ILE A 51 -8.20 14.15 7.89
CA ILE A 51 -9.48 14.80 7.56
C ILE A 51 -10.63 14.16 8.35
N ILE A 52 -10.73 12.83 8.34
CA ILE A 52 -11.80 12.09 9.03
C ILE A 52 -11.69 12.31 10.55
N SER A 53 -10.47 12.32 11.08
CA SER A 53 -10.20 12.43 12.52
C SER A 53 -10.15 13.86 13.05
N PHE A 54 -10.39 14.88 12.23
CA PHE A 54 -10.13 16.28 12.58
C PHE A 54 -10.88 16.77 13.83
N LYS A 55 -12.01 16.14 14.15
CA LYS A 55 -12.88 16.54 15.26
C LYS A 55 -12.42 15.99 16.62
N ASP A 56 -11.92 14.76 16.67
CA ASP A 56 -11.66 14.04 17.93
C ASP A 56 -10.22 13.52 18.07
N PHE A 57 -9.36 13.68 17.05
CA PHE A 57 -7.96 13.22 16.97
C PHE A 57 -7.67 12.00 17.87
N PRO A 58 -8.29 10.84 17.58
CA PRO A 58 -8.17 9.69 18.45
C PRO A 58 -6.71 9.23 18.48
N PHE A 59 -6.28 8.71 19.64
CA PHE A 59 -4.92 8.21 19.87
C PHE A 59 -4.45 7.25 18.74
N GLN A 60 -5.37 6.48 18.18
CA GLN A 60 -5.13 5.58 17.05
C GLN A 60 -4.59 6.30 15.80
N THR A 61 -5.13 7.47 15.45
CA THR A 61 -4.70 8.24 14.28
C THR A 61 -3.29 8.79 14.47
N VAL A 62 -2.97 9.27 15.68
CA VAL A 62 -1.63 9.75 16.02
C VAL A 62 -0.61 8.61 15.92
N VAL A 63 -0.94 7.43 16.46
CA VAL A 63 -0.08 6.25 16.39
C VAL A 63 0.14 5.82 14.94
N PHE A 64 -0.91 5.79 14.11
CA PHE A 64 -0.77 5.47 12.69
C PHE A 64 0.19 6.43 11.98
N ILE A 65 0.01 7.75 12.16
CA ILE A 65 0.85 8.76 11.50
C ILE A 65 2.32 8.62 11.94
N LEU A 66 2.57 8.44 13.23
CA LEU A 66 3.94 8.25 13.73
C LEU A 66 4.61 6.99 13.15
N LEU A 67 3.88 5.87 13.08
CA LEU A 67 4.39 4.65 12.48
C LEU A 67 4.59 4.79 10.96
N ALA A 68 3.70 5.48 10.26
CA ALA A 68 3.84 5.76 8.84
C ALA A 68 5.09 6.60 8.53
N ILE A 69 5.36 7.65 9.34
CA ILE A 69 6.58 8.45 9.26
C ILE A 69 7.82 7.60 9.52
N PHE A 70 7.77 6.71 10.53
CA PHE A 70 8.88 5.81 10.83
C PHE A 70 9.19 4.87 9.64
N ILE A 71 8.16 4.26 9.05
CA ILE A 71 8.30 3.42 7.86
C ILE A 71 8.86 4.21 6.68
N TYR A 72 8.41 5.46 6.49
CA TYR A 72 8.93 6.35 5.46
C TYR A 72 10.45 6.54 5.62
N ILE A 73 10.91 6.91 6.83
CA ILE A 73 12.33 7.10 7.12
C ILE A 73 13.13 5.81 6.87
N LEU A 74 12.63 4.67 7.33
CA LEU A 74 13.28 3.37 7.11
C LEU A 74 13.39 3.01 5.63
N THR A 75 12.30 3.16 4.88
CA THR A 75 12.24 2.79 3.46
C THR A 75 13.24 3.61 2.63
N TRP A 76 13.32 4.91 2.90
CA TRP A 76 14.26 5.80 2.20
C TRP A 76 15.71 5.61 2.67
N SER A 77 15.96 5.40 3.96
CA SER A 77 17.33 5.16 4.45
C SER A 77 17.95 3.89 3.86
N LEU A 78 17.16 2.84 3.61
CA LEU A 78 17.62 1.59 2.98
C LEU A 78 18.17 1.77 1.55
N LEU A 79 17.72 2.80 0.82
CA LEU A 79 18.29 3.14 -0.49
C LEU A 79 19.78 3.47 -0.38
N PHE A 80 20.16 4.25 0.64
CA PHE A 80 21.50 4.82 0.79
C PHE A 80 22.49 3.94 1.57
N ILE A 81 21.99 3.02 2.41
CA ILE A 81 22.85 2.16 3.23
C ILE A 81 23.71 1.22 2.34
N LYS A 82 25.01 1.09 2.59
CA LYS A 82 25.90 0.18 1.83
C LYS A 82 25.86 -1.25 2.41
N ILE A 83 24.77 -1.97 2.16
CA ILE A 83 24.61 -3.40 2.50
C ILE A 83 24.50 -4.23 1.21
N LYS A 84 24.87 -5.53 1.27
CA LYS A 84 24.66 -6.50 0.19
C LYS A 84 23.20 -6.44 -0.30
N PHE A 85 23.03 -6.44 -1.61
CA PHE A 85 21.72 -6.25 -2.24
C PHE A 85 20.64 -7.23 -1.73
N TYR A 86 21.00 -8.50 -1.54
CA TYR A 86 20.09 -9.53 -1.01
C TYR A 86 19.53 -9.19 0.37
N ASN A 87 20.38 -8.73 1.29
CA ASN A 87 19.95 -8.37 2.65
C ASN A 87 19.03 -7.13 2.62
N LYS A 88 19.28 -6.17 1.71
CA LYS A 88 18.37 -5.02 1.54
C LYS A 88 16.99 -5.48 1.11
N LEU A 89 16.92 -6.38 0.13
CA LEU A 89 15.64 -6.91 -0.36
C LEU A 89 14.90 -7.66 0.74
N LEU A 90 15.62 -8.43 1.56
CA LEU A 90 15.07 -9.14 2.71
C LEU A 90 14.46 -8.16 3.73
N VAL A 91 15.18 -7.10 4.12
CA VAL A 91 14.64 -6.07 5.03
C VAL A 91 13.43 -5.35 4.41
N PHE A 92 13.46 -5.07 3.12
CA PHE A 92 12.33 -4.44 2.43
C PHE A 92 11.08 -5.31 2.45
N VAL A 93 11.20 -6.62 2.22
CA VAL A 93 10.08 -7.56 2.33
C VAL A 93 9.50 -7.53 3.75
N PHE A 94 10.34 -7.47 4.79
CA PHE A 94 9.85 -7.30 6.16
C PHE A 94 9.09 -5.98 6.36
N ILE A 95 9.55 -4.87 5.77
CA ILE A 95 8.82 -3.60 5.82
C ILE A 95 7.45 -3.73 5.15
N LEU A 96 7.34 -4.39 3.99
CA LEU A 96 6.06 -4.61 3.32
C LEU A 96 5.07 -5.40 4.18
N ILE A 97 5.57 -6.42 4.90
CA ILE A 97 4.76 -7.17 5.86
C ILE A 97 4.34 -6.25 7.02
N PHE A 98 5.25 -5.42 7.52
CA PHE A 98 4.96 -4.48 8.60
C PHE A 98 3.92 -3.42 8.21
N ILE A 99 3.92 -2.95 6.97
CA ILE A 99 2.89 -2.04 6.44
C ILE A 99 1.48 -2.65 6.56
N LYS A 100 1.31 -3.96 6.36
CA LYS A 100 0.00 -4.61 6.55
C LYS A 100 -0.53 -4.44 7.97
N PHE A 101 0.34 -4.45 8.99
CA PHE A 101 -0.08 -4.24 10.37
C PHE A 101 -0.62 -2.83 10.62
N LEU A 102 -0.21 -1.83 9.83
CA LEU A 102 -0.80 -0.48 9.94
C LEU A 102 -2.28 -0.46 9.60
N PHE A 103 -2.72 -1.31 8.67
CA PHE A 103 -4.12 -1.41 8.24
C PHE A 103 -4.99 -2.25 9.17
N VAL A 104 -4.41 -2.87 10.19
CA VAL A 104 -5.18 -3.49 11.30
C VAL A 104 -5.68 -2.42 12.27
N ILE A 105 -5.16 -1.19 12.20
CA ILE A 105 -5.62 -0.09 13.04
C ILE A 105 -7.04 0.30 12.58
N PRO A 106 -8.07 0.24 13.47
CA PRO A 106 -9.46 0.43 13.07
C PRO A 106 -9.74 1.75 12.34
N ALA A 107 -9.08 2.84 12.76
CA ALA A 107 -9.19 4.12 12.09
C ALA A 107 -8.72 4.06 10.62
N ALA A 108 -7.62 3.35 10.35
CA ALA A 108 -7.07 3.19 9.00
C ALA A 108 -7.97 2.32 8.12
N GLU A 109 -8.53 1.24 8.69
CA GLU A 109 -9.53 0.41 8.01
C GLU A 109 -10.77 1.24 7.66
N TYR A 110 -11.31 2.01 8.61
CA TYR A 110 -12.46 2.88 8.39
C TYR A 110 -12.22 3.93 7.30
N ALA A 111 -11.03 4.53 7.25
CA ALA A 111 -10.68 5.49 6.21
C ALA A 111 -10.64 4.87 4.81
N VAL A 112 -10.05 3.67 4.68
CA VAL A 112 -10.01 2.92 3.41
C VAL A 112 -11.41 2.50 2.99
N ASP A 113 -12.21 2.00 3.92
CA ASP A 113 -13.59 1.58 3.66
C ASP A 113 -14.47 2.77 3.24
N THR A 114 -14.28 3.93 3.86
CA THR A 114 -14.99 5.18 3.50
C THR A 114 -14.62 5.66 2.10
N ASP A 115 -13.33 5.64 1.75
CA ASP A 115 -12.85 6.04 0.42
C ASP A 115 -13.37 5.08 -0.66
N THR A 116 -13.29 3.78 -0.41
CA THR A 116 -13.82 2.72 -1.29
C THR A 116 -15.34 2.87 -1.48
N CYS A 117 -16.05 3.22 -0.42
CA CYS A 117 -17.50 3.51 -0.45
C CYS A 117 -17.81 4.68 -1.39
N ILE A 118 -17.03 5.77 -1.35
CA ILE A 118 -17.22 6.94 -2.22
C ILE A 118 -16.97 6.56 -3.69
N ASP A 119 -15.90 5.82 -3.95
CA ASP A 119 -15.47 5.47 -5.30
C ASP A 119 -16.38 4.44 -5.98
N THR A 120 -16.74 3.38 -5.24
CA THR A 120 -17.50 2.25 -5.79
C THR A 120 -19.00 2.44 -5.64
N GLY A 121 -19.45 3.17 -4.61
CA GLY A 121 -20.84 3.18 -4.16
C GLY A 121 -21.22 1.98 -3.30
N ILE A 122 -20.28 1.07 -2.98
CA ILE A 122 -20.51 -0.07 -2.09
C ILE A 122 -19.93 0.27 -0.73
N CYS A 123 -20.81 0.50 0.24
CA CYS A 123 -20.44 1.00 1.56
C CYS A 123 -20.66 -0.07 2.62
N LYS A 124 -19.63 -0.36 3.40
CA LYS A 124 -19.67 -1.32 4.51
C LYS A 124 -20.53 -0.79 5.66
N GLU A 125 -21.07 -1.70 6.46
CA GLU A 125 -21.79 -1.38 7.69
C GLU A 125 -20.99 -0.46 8.62
N GLY A 126 -21.64 0.53 9.23
CA GLY A 126 -21.04 1.51 10.12
C GLY A 126 -20.41 2.74 9.45
N ILE A 127 -20.31 2.78 8.11
CA ILE A 127 -19.87 3.98 7.39
C ILE A 127 -20.99 5.01 7.35
N GLN A 128 -20.67 6.27 7.63
CA GLN A 128 -21.59 7.39 7.40
C GLN A 128 -21.45 7.93 5.97
N THR A 129 -22.52 7.83 5.19
CA THR A 129 -22.57 8.35 3.81
C THR A 129 -23.96 8.90 3.48
N LYS A 130 -24.13 9.50 2.31
CA LYS A 130 -25.44 10.01 1.87
C LYS A 130 -26.16 8.95 1.04
N ILE A 131 -27.36 8.58 1.47
CA ILE A 131 -28.33 7.84 0.67
C ILE A 131 -29.49 8.80 0.37
N ASP A 132 -29.82 8.98 -0.92
CA ASP A 132 -30.89 9.88 -1.38
C ASP A 132 -30.80 11.31 -0.80
N GLY A 133 -29.57 11.82 -0.66
CA GLY A 133 -29.28 13.15 -0.13
C GLY A 133 -29.29 13.27 1.40
N LYS A 134 -29.68 12.23 2.14
CA LYS A 134 -29.68 12.21 3.61
C LYS A 134 -28.44 11.49 4.15
N LEU A 135 -27.71 12.16 5.04
CA LEU A 135 -26.58 11.55 5.76
C LEU A 135 -27.13 10.45 6.69
N THR A 136 -26.74 9.21 6.44
CA THR A 136 -27.23 8.01 7.12
C THR A 136 -26.05 7.07 7.37
N GLU A 137 -26.05 6.43 8.53
CA GLU A 137 -25.10 5.36 8.86
C GLU A 137 -25.55 4.06 8.19
N ILE A 138 -24.67 3.43 7.42
CA ILE A 138 -25.01 2.23 6.67
C ILE A 138 -25.28 1.08 7.63
N ASN A 139 -26.47 0.52 7.50
CA ASN A 139 -26.87 -0.75 8.09
C ASN A 139 -27.85 -1.44 7.14
N LYS A 140 -28.08 -2.74 7.36
CA LYS A 140 -28.96 -3.54 6.51
C LYS A 140 -30.38 -2.98 6.41
N TYR A 141 -30.92 -2.49 7.52
CA TYR A 141 -32.29 -1.99 7.57
C TYR A 141 -32.46 -0.73 6.73
N ASP A 142 -31.60 0.27 6.91
CA ASP A 142 -31.66 1.53 6.17
C ASP A 142 -31.35 1.31 4.68
N CYS A 143 -30.41 0.41 4.35
CA CYS A 143 -30.14 0.04 2.96
C CYS A 143 -31.42 -0.45 2.25
N LEU A 144 -32.10 -1.43 2.82
CA LEU A 144 -33.31 -2.01 2.25
C LEU A 144 -34.49 -1.03 2.26
N LYS A 145 -34.60 -0.18 3.28
CA LYS A 145 -35.61 0.88 3.38
C LYS A 145 -35.51 1.89 2.23
N HIS A 146 -34.30 2.14 1.75
CA HIS A 146 -34.02 3.00 0.61
C HIS A 146 -34.04 2.24 -0.74
N ASN A 147 -34.61 1.02 -0.77
CA ASN A 147 -34.66 0.14 -1.95
C ASN A 147 -33.28 -0.10 -2.59
N LYS A 148 -32.23 -0.15 -1.77
CA LYS A 148 -30.86 -0.45 -2.19
C LYS A 148 -30.54 -1.92 -2.01
N GLU A 149 -29.54 -2.40 -2.75
CA GLU A 149 -29.09 -3.79 -2.70
C GLU A 149 -28.13 -4.01 -1.53
N TRP A 150 -28.41 -5.03 -0.71
CA TRP A 150 -27.56 -5.42 0.41
C TRP A 150 -26.79 -6.71 0.08
N TYR A 151 -25.47 -6.67 0.28
CA TYR A 151 -24.58 -7.79 0.08
C TYR A 151 -24.19 -8.43 1.42
N GLU A 152 -24.83 -9.56 1.75
CA GLU A 152 -24.62 -10.27 3.03
C GLU A 152 -23.19 -10.78 3.23
N ILE A 153 -22.49 -11.14 2.15
CA ILE A 153 -21.15 -11.75 2.25
C ILE A 153 -20.12 -10.75 2.78
N ILE A 154 -20.30 -9.48 2.43
CA ILE A 154 -19.36 -8.39 2.76
C ILE A 154 -19.94 -7.37 3.74
N ASN A 155 -21.19 -7.58 4.20
CA ASN A 155 -21.95 -6.65 5.05
C ASN A 155 -21.93 -5.21 4.50
N SER A 156 -22.28 -5.07 3.22
CA SER A 156 -22.22 -3.78 2.53
C SER A 156 -23.51 -3.47 1.77
N CYS A 157 -23.82 -2.19 1.64
CA CYS A 157 -24.94 -1.66 0.87
C CYS A 157 -24.45 -1.02 -0.43
N ASN A 158 -25.13 -1.26 -1.55
CA ASN A 158 -24.95 -0.49 -2.78
C ASN A 158 -25.77 0.82 -2.71
N VAL A 159 -25.12 1.95 -2.41
CA VAL A 159 -25.79 3.24 -2.22
C VAL A 159 -26.05 4.01 -3.52
N ARG A 160 -25.53 3.52 -4.65
CA ARG A 160 -25.77 4.12 -5.98
C ARG A 160 -27.13 3.73 -6.54
#